data_AF-A0A225X354-F1
#
_entry.id   AF-A0A225X354-F1
#
_cell.length_a   1.000
_cell.length_b   1.000
_cell.length_c   1.000
_cell.angle_alpha   90.00
_cell.angle_beta   90.00
_cell.angle_gamma   90.00
#
_symmetry.space_group_name_H-M   'P 1'
#
loop_
_entity.id
_entity.type
_entity.pdbx_description
1 polymer ?
#
loop_
_entity_poly.entity_id
_entity_poly.type
_entity_poly.pdbx_seq_one_letter_code
_entity_poly.pdbx_strand_id
1 'polypeptide(L)'
;MFKMLVLRRPAFVRCISAHQLRVPGAQSLVGTVARLPCLQCGHQSALSLSRASDLGDVLAERVNCGQKQLPLACSKDCAEKLEQTKSEVLTLYDAMVEDVAYSATPEASKLFSEVLQYSHREISAWGGDRHLTSWTDYLKLYHPDKRWLEDPRALRLLSSAYSYVMTLSRFLPEVMEAGVMNSDKKFEIHVIGARAEAMMPRYLWDELSFFHPGRQFGIKLVGDHVPVMSARKKTPTTRENENEFIQLEMINGLYHKIESRKLGTPDAFVLYNPGIGHPHLCESWEPTLHVVLASRKPVLITSFSLEDQQRDITAAKQNSFRSLKYQVDPSNVGIPIQTNNRVMVVQLAPITEKSTS
;
A
#
# COMPACT_ATOMS: atom_id res chain seq x y z
N MET A 1 48.34 -40.08 -18.41
CA MET A 1 47.98 -38.71 -18.83
C MET A 1 46.46 -38.59 -18.85
N PHE A 2 45.84 -38.10 -17.77
CA PHE A 2 44.48 -37.53 -17.81
C PHE A 2 44.41 -36.51 -16.66
N LYS A 3 44.58 -35.23 -17.00
CA LYS A 3 44.43 -34.11 -16.07
C LYS A 3 42.95 -33.76 -16.00
N MET A 4 42.38 -33.91 -14.81
CA MET A 4 41.04 -33.43 -14.45
C MET A 4 40.97 -31.91 -14.64
N LEU A 5 40.06 -31.45 -15.50
CA LEU A 5 39.68 -30.05 -15.60
C LEU A 5 38.89 -29.65 -14.35
N VAL A 6 39.53 -28.83 -13.51
CA VAL A 6 38.87 -28.11 -12.41
C VAL A 6 38.09 -26.95 -13.01
N LEU A 7 36.77 -27.07 -13.02
CA LEU A 7 35.85 -25.95 -13.26
C LEU A 7 36.05 -24.89 -12.18
N ARG A 8 36.64 -23.75 -12.59
CA ARG A 8 36.75 -22.54 -11.77
C ARG A 8 35.35 -22.03 -11.42
N ARG A 9 35.03 -21.98 -10.13
CA ARG A 9 33.88 -21.22 -9.60
C ARG A 9 34.03 -19.74 -9.99
N PRO A 10 32.98 -19.05 -10.47
CA PRO A 10 33.07 -17.62 -10.74
C PRO A 10 33.22 -16.84 -9.44
N ALA A 11 33.89 -15.69 -9.57
CA ALA A 11 34.42 -14.85 -8.51
C ALA A 11 33.36 -14.38 -7.49
N PHE A 12 33.82 -14.25 -6.24
CA PHE A 12 33.14 -13.62 -5.12
C PHE A 12 32.34 -12.38 -5.52
N VAL A 13 31.02 -12.48 -5.49
CA VAL A 13 30.16 -11.31 -5.25
C VAL A 13 30.44 -10.89 -3.81
N ARG A 14 31.01 -9.70 -3.61
CA ARG A 14 31.22 -9.14 -2.27
C ARG A 14 29.86 -9.06 -1.55
N CYS A 15 29.63 -9.97 -0.61
CA CYS A 15 28.52 -9.87 0.34
C CYS A 15 28.73 -8.59 1.16
N ILE A 16 27.87 -7.60 0.95
CA ILE A 16 27.80 -6.43 1.83
C ILE A 16 27.04 -6.90 3.06
N SER A 17 27.76 -7.04 4.17
CA SER A 17 27.15 -7.30 5.49
C SER A 17 26.15 -6.20 5.83
N ALA A 18 25.02 -6.54 6.46
CA ALA A 18 24.05 -5.56 6.96
C ALA A 18 24.70 -4.47 7.85
N HIS A 19 25.81 -4.79 8.51
CA HIS A 19 26.63 -3.85 9.29
C HIS A 19 27.42 -2.82 8.45
N GLN A 20 27.49 -2.98 7.13
CA GLN A 20 28.21 -2.11 6.19
C GLN A 20 27.29 -1.25 5.31
N LEU A 21 25.96 -1.37 5.47
CA LEU A 21 25.01 -0.53 4.75
C LEU A 21 25.12 0.91 5.26
N ARG A 22 25.65 1.81 4.41
CA ARG A 22 25.82 3.24 4.70
C ARG A 22 24.63 4.11 4.31
N VAL A 23 23.56 3.52 3.78
CA VAL A 23 22.34 4.24 3.43
C VAL A 23 21.47 4.38 4.69
N PRO A 24 21.14 5.60 5.15
CA PRO A 24 20.38 5.79 6.39
C PRO A 24 19.06 5.01 6.47
N GLY A 25 18.32 4.92 5.35
CA GLY A 25 17.09 4.13 5.27
C GLY A 25 17.31 2.63 5.48
N ALA A 26 18.42 2.09 4.97
CA ALA A 26 18.76 0.68 5.11
C ALA A 26 19.17 0.33 6.55
N GLN A 27 19.82 1.25 7.26
CA GLN A 27 20.15 1.07 8.69
C GLN A 27 18.88 1.06 9.56
N SER A 28 17.92 1.94 9.26
CA SER A 28 16.60 1.93 9.92
C SER A 28 15.86 0.60 9.69
N LEU A 29 15.93 0.07 8.47
CA LEU A 29 15.34 -1.23 8.14
C LEU A 29 15.99 -2.36 8.95
N VAL A 30 17.32 -2.41 9.01
CA VAL A 30 18.05 -3.42 9.82
C VAL A 30 17.64 -3.35 11.29
N GLY A 31 17.56 -2.14 11.85
CA GLY A 31 17.13 -1.97 13.24
C GLY A 31 15.67 -2.36 13.48
N THR A 32 14.79 -2.10 12.52
CA THR A 32 13.38 -2.52 12.58
C THR A 32 13.27 -4.04 12.56
N VAL A 33 13.97 -4.68 11.61
CA VAL A 33 13.95 -6.14 11.44
C VAL A 33 14.56 -6.87 12.63
N ALA A 34 15.63 -6.33 13.22
CA ALA A 34 16.27 -6.89 14.40
C ALA A 34 15.32 -6.97 15.61
N ARG A 35 14.33 -6.07 15.68
CA ARG A 35 13.34 -5.98 16.76
C ARG A 35 12.11 -6.85 16.54
N LEU A 36 11.96 -7.44 15.35
CA LEU A 36 10.87 -8.36 15.05
C LEU A 36 11.09 -9.73 15.73
N PRO A 37 10.01 -10.47 16.02
CA PRO A 37 10.12 -11.88 16.39
C PRO A 37 10.99 -12.66 15.40
N CYS A 38 11.66 -13.70 15.88
CA CYS A 38 12.41 -14.60 15.02
C CYS A 38 11.50 -15.14 13.92
N LEU A 39 11.92 -14.99 12.67
CA LEU A 39 11.10 -15.36 11.53
C LEU A 39 10.84 -16.87 11.42
N GLN A 40 11.68 -17.69 12.05
CA GLN A 40 11.53 -19.14 12.09
C GLN A 40 10.61 -19.61 13.21
N CYS A 41 10.90 -19.24 14.46
CA CYS A 41 10.23 -19.80 15.63
C CYS A 41 9.28 -18.82 16.36
N GLY A 42 9.24 -17.55 15.95
CA GLY A 42 8.42 -16.52 16.59
C GLY A 42 8.95 -16.02 17.93
N HIS A 43 10.13 -16.46 18.37
CA HIS A 43 10.71 -16.02 19.63
C HIS A 43 11.08 -14.53 19.58
N GLN A 44 10.76 -13.79 20.64
CA GLN A 44 11.06 -12.37 20.77
C GLN A 44 11.69 -12.11 22.15
N SER A 45 12.84 -11.42 22.18
CA SER A 45 13.57 -11.14 23.42
C SER A 45 13.07 -9.87 24.11
N ALA A 46 13.28 -9.76 25.42
CA ALA A 46 12.95 -8.55 26.17
C ALA A 46 13.67 -7.30 25.63
N LEU A 47 14.93 -7.46 25.18
CA LEU A 47 15.69 -6.39 24.55
C LEU A 47 15.05 -5.92 23.24
N SER A 48 14.54 -6.84 22.42
CA SER A 48 13.85 -6.51 21.17
C SER A 48 12.52 -5.76 21.37
N LEU A 49 11.80 -6.04 22.47
CA LEU A 49 10.55 -5.38 22.84
C LEU A 49 10.76 -3.95 23.37
N SER A 50 11.88 -3.71 24.05
CA SER A 50 12.18 -2.40 24.63
C SER A 50 12.70 -1.43 23.57
N ARG A 51 11.93 -0.38 23.27
CA ARG A 51 12.34 0.71 22.37
C ARG A 51 13.53 1.52 22.91
N ALA A 52 13.85 1.41 24.19
CA ALA A 52 14.96 2.10 24.83
C ALA A 52 16.29 1.32 24.78
N SER A 53 16.27 0.04 24.41
CA SER A 53 17.48 -0.79 24.32
C SER A 53 18.41 -0.29 23.21
N ASP A 54 19.71 -0.34 23.47
CA ASP A 54 20.74 -0.05 22.48
C ASP A 54 20.64 -1.02 21.29
N LEU A 55 20.83 -0.49 20.08
CA LEU A 55 20.69 -1.31 18.87
C LEU A 55 21.82 -2.34 18.72
N GLY A 56 23.02 -2.03 19.20
CA GLY A 56 24.15 -2.96 19.20
C GLY A 56 23.85 -4.21 20.02
N ASP A 57 23.26 -4.03 21.21
CA ASP A 57 22.86 -5.14 22.09
C ASP A 57 21.77 -6.01 21.44
N VAL A 58 20.76 -5.38 20.83
CA VAL A 58 19.69 -6.12 20.11
C VAL A 58 20.27 -6.91 18.93
N LEU A 59 21.22 -6.33 18.19
CA LEU A 59 21.85 -7.01 17.06
C LEU A 59 22.74 -8.17 17.51
N ALA A 60 23.37 -8.10 18.69
CA ALA A 60 24.22 -9.16 19.22
C ALA A 60 23.44 -10.45 19.55
N GLU A 61 22.13 -10.36 19.85
CA GLU A 61 21.26 -11.51 20.09
C GLU A 61 20.73 -12.17 18.80
N ARG A 62 21.02 -11.59 17.63
CA ARG A 62 20.43 -12.01 16.36
C ARG A 62 21.44 -12.71 15.48
N VAL A 63 20.92 -13.61 14.65
CA VAL A 63 21.69 -14.34 13.65
C VAL A 63 21.27 -13.90 12.26
N ASN A 64 22.28 -13.57 11.46
CA ASN A 64 22.11 -13.11 10.08
C ASN A 64 21.72 -14.27 9.17
N CYS A 65 20.79 -14.01 8.25
CA CYS A 65 20.24 -14.99 7.31
C CYS A 65 20.12 -14.37 5.91
N GLY A 66 20.05 -15.22 4.88
CA GLY A 66 19.79 -14.78 3.51
C GLY A 66 20.97 -14.10 2.84
N GLN A 67 20.80 -13.63 1.59
CA GLN A 67 21.92 -13.13 0.80
C GLN A 67 22.43 -11.79 1.32
N LYS A 68 21.55 -10.94 1.86
CA LYS A 68 21.91 -9.65 2.45
C LYS A 68 22.29 -9.72 3.93
N GLN A 69 22.33 -10.93 4.51
CA GLN A 69 22.78 -11.18 5.87
C GLN A 69 22.00 -10.33 6.91
N LEU A 70 20.67 -10.39 6.86
CA LEU A 70 19.79 -9.66 7.76
C LEU A 70 19.55 -10.41 9.08
N PRO A 71 19.41 -9.70 10.23
CA PRO A 71 19.25 -10.29 11.57
C PRO A 71 17.84 -10.87 11.82
N LEU A 72 17.46 -11.90 11.06
CA LEU A 72 16.10 -12.45 11.00
C LEU A 72 15.86 -13.64 11.96
N ALA A 73 16.92 -14.25 12.49
CA ALA A 73 16.84 -15.42 13.36
C ALA A 73 17.39 -15.13 14.77
N CYS A 74 16.95 -15.92 15.76
CA CYS A 74 17.47 -15.85 17.13
C CYS A 74 18.62 -16.85 17.41
N SER A 75 18.90 -17.78 16.49
CA SER A 75 19.97 -18.77 16.63
C SER A 75 20.42 -19.28 15.26
N LYS A 76 21.59 -19.94 15.22
CA LYS A 76 22.12 -20.57 13.99
C LYS A 76 21.17 -21.63 13.45
N ASP A 77 20.65 -22.50 14.32
CA ASP A 77 19.67 -23.51 13.93
C ASP A 77 18.40 -22.89 13.33
N CYS A 78 17.94 -21.76 13.87
CA CYS A 78 16.79 -21.05 13.29
C CYS A 78 17.14 -20.44 11.93
N ALA A 79 18.35 -19.89 11.76
CA ALA A 79 18.81 -19.36 10.48
C ALA A 79 18.90 -20.44 9.40
N GLU A 80 19.51 -21.58 9.71
CA GLU A 80 19.65 -22.70 8.78
C GLU A 80 18.29 -23.28 8.39
N LYS A 81 17.38 -23.48 9.37
CA LYS A 81 16.01 -23.92 9.07
C LYS A 81 15.23 -22.90 8.26
N LEU A 82 15.42 -21.60 8.53
CA LEU A 82 14.75 -20.53 7.79
C LEU A 82 15.19 -20.53 6.33
N GLU A 83 16.48 -20.70 6.06
CA GLU A 83 17.02 -20.80 4.70
C GLU A 83 16.52 -22.03 3.95
N GLN A 84 16.32 -23.15 4.65
CA GLN A 84 15.79 -24.38 4.04
C GLN A 84 14.28 -24.34 3.82
N THR A 85 13.52 -23.76 4.76
CA THR A 85 12.05 -23.89 4.79
C THR A 85 11.30 -22.65 4.32
N LYS A 86 11.93 -21.47 4.29
CA LYS A 86 11.30 -20.19 3.94
C LYS A 86 12.19 -19.34 3.01
N SER A 87 12.86 -19.97 2.05
CA SER A 87 13.75 -19.30 1.08
C SER A 87 13.06 -18.19 0.28
N GLU A 88 11.77 -18.37 -0.06
CA GLU A 88 10.97 -17.34 -0.74
C GLU A 88 10.81 -16.07 0.12
N VAL A 89 10.57 -16.23 1.42
CA VAL A 89 10.44 -15.10 2.36
C VAL A 89 11.77 -14.37 2.49
N LEU A 90 12.89 -15.09 2.57
CA LEU A 90 14.22 -14.48 2.57
C LEU A 90 14.49 -13.67 1.30
N THR A 91 14.04 -14.16 0.15
CA THR A 91 14.16 -13.45 -1.14
C THR A 91 13.39 -12.13 -1.11
N LEU A 92 12.21 -12.08 -0.46
CA LEU A 92 11.45 -10.83 -0.29
C LEU A 92 12.19 -9.82 0.59
N TYR A 93 12.81 -10.27 1.69
CA TYR A 93 13.62 -9.41 2.56
C TYR A 93 14.88 -8.89 1.84
N ASP A 94 15.54 -9.75 1.05
CA ASP A 94 16.69 -9.35 0.24
C ASP A 94 16.31 -8.30 -0.82
N ALA A 95 15.15 -8.46 -1.47
CA ALA A 95 14.60 -7.47 -2.40
C ALA A 95 14.24 -6.14 -1.71
N MET A 96 13.68 -6.19 -0.50
CA MET A 96 13.37 -4.98 0.26
C MET A 96 14.63 -4.17 0.61
N VAL A 97 15.74 -4.83 0.96
CA VAL A 97 17.02 -4.16 1.18
C VAL A 97 17.55 -3.54 -0.11
N GLU A 98 17.43 -4.26 -1.22
CA GLU A 98 17.78 -3.73 -2.54
C GLU A 98 16.95 -2.49 -2.90
N ASP A 99 15.66 -2.49 -2.62
CA ASP A 99 14.74 -1.38 -2.90
C ASP A 99 15.09 -0.14 -2.09
N VAL A 100 15.36 -0.31 -0.79
CA VAL A 100 15.77 0.80 0.08
C VAL A 100 17.11 1.37 -0.38
N ALA A 101 18.08 0.52 -0.73
CA ALA A 101 19.36 0.98 -1.26
C ALA A 101 19.18 1.71 -2.60
N TYR A 102 18.34 1.19 -3.49
CA TYR A 102 18.04 1.78 -4.79
C TYR A 102 17.35 3.14 -4.66
N SER A 103 16.35 3.27 -3.79
CA SER A 103 15.61 4.52 -3.56
C SER A 103 16.49 5.70 -3.12
N ALA A 104 17.66 5.41 -2.54
CA ALA A 104 18.63 6.42 -2.11
C ALA A 104 19.62 6.84 -3.22
N THR A 105 19.51 6.26 -4.41
CA THR A 105 20.39 6.57 -5.54
C THR A 105 19.92 7.83 -6.29
N PRO A 106 20.83 8.59 -6.92
CA PRO A 106 20.46 9.66 -7.85
C PRO A 106 19.59 9.15 -9.00
N GLU A 107 19.84 7.92 -9.46
CA GLU A 107 19.05 7.27 -10.51
C GLU A 107 17.58 7.16 -10.10
N ALA A 108 17.28 6.60 -8.92
CA ALA A 108 15.91 6.52 -8.43
C ALA A 108 15.22 7.90 -8.35
N SER A 109 15.96 8.96 -8.05
CA SER A 109 15.42 10.33 -8.05
C SER A 109 15.04 10.79 -9.47
N LYS A 110 15.86 10.48 -10.47
CA LYS A 110 15.60 10.80 -11.88
C LYS A 110 14.34 10.16 -12.43
N LEU A 111 13.99 8.96 -11.94
CA LEU A 111 12.73 8.32 -12.31
C LEU A 111 11.54 9.25 -12.04
N PHE A 112 11.53 9.96 -10.91
CA PHE A 112 10.45 10.89 -10.59
C PHE A 112 10.67 12.30 -11.16
N SER A 113 11.89 12.84 -11.08
CA SER A 113 12.16 14.23 -11.46
C SER A 113 12.29 14.46 -12.96
N GLU A 114 12.60 13.42 -13.75
CA GLU A 114 12.83 13.54 -15.20
C GLU A 114 11.87 12.65 -15.99
N VAL A 115 11.68 11.39 -15.59
CA VAL A 115 10.90 10.42 -16.38
C VAL A 115 9.40 10.62 -16.14
N LEU A 116 8.95 10.57 -14.89
CA LEU A 116 7.53 10.66 -14.51
C LEU A 116 6.99 12.10 -14.50
N GLN A 117 7.51 12.95 -15.40
CA GLN A 117 7.07 14.33 -15.55
C GLN A 117 5.79 14.38 -16.38
N TYR A 118 4.83 15.20 -15.95
CA TYR A 118 3.56 15.38 -16.66
C TYR A 118 3.76 15.78 -18.13
N SER A 119 4.76 16.62 -18.42
CA SER A 119 5.10 17.04 -19.78
C SER A 119 5.53 15.93 -20.72
N HIS A 120 6.00 14.79 -20.19
CA HIS A 120 6.44 13.64 -20.99
C HIS A 120 5.33 12.60 -21.16
N ARG A 121 4.20 12.77 -20.48
CA ARG A 121 3.11 11.80 -20.51
C ARG A 121 2.34 11.89 -21.83
N GLU A 122 2.05 10.75 -22.44
CA GLU A 122 1.15 10.65 -23.59
C GLU A 122 -0.25 11.17 -23.21
N ILE A 123 -0.67 12.29 -23.81
CA ILE A 123 -1.96 12.96 -23.55
C ILE A 123 -3.03 12.54 -24.57
N SER A 124 -2.68 11.71 -25.57
CA SER A 124 -3.64 11.27 -26.59
C SER A 124 -4.86 10.70 -25.86
N ALA A 125 -6.03 11.32 -26.11
CA ALA A 125 -7.21 11.21 -25.25
C ALA A 125 -7.37 9.77 -24.80
N TRP A 126 -7.19 9.53 -23.50
CA TRP A 126 -7.23 8.19 -22.92
C TRP A 126 -8.57 7.57 -23.30
N GLY A 127 -8.59 6.84 -24.41
CA GLY A 127 -9.79 6.20 -24.92
C GLY A 127 -10.20 5.16 -23.92
N GLY A 128 -11.50 5.07 -23.61
CA GLY A 128 -12.04 4.24 -22.54
C GLY A 128 -11.64 2.76 -22.55
N ASP A 129 -11.00 2.27 -23.62
CA ASP A 129 -10.50 0.90 -23.78
C ASP A 129 -9.02 0.67 -23.40
N ARG A 130 -8.22 1.72 -23.13
CA ARG A 130 -6.84 1.52 -22.64
C ARG A 130 -6.87 1.14 -21.15
N HIS A 131 -7.00 -0.15 -20.86
CA HIS A 131 -6.81 -0.65 -19.50
C HIS A 131 -5.32 -0.82 -19.20
N LEU A 132 -4.80 -0.07 -18.23
CA LEU A 132 -3.50 -0.38 -17.64
C LEU A 132 -3.59 -1.70 -16.89
N THR A 133 -2.81 -2.69 -17.33
CA THR A 133 -2.77 -4.02 -16.72
C THR A 133 -1.49 -4.25 -15.91
N SER A 134 -0.49 -3.38 -16.05
CA SER A 134 0.80 -3.50 -15.38
C SER A 134 1.47 -2.16 -15.09
N TRP A 135 2.40 -2.15 -14.13
CA TRP A 135 3.26 -1.00 -13.87
C TRP A 135 4.17 -0.65 -15.05
N THR A 136 4.54 -1.65 -15.85
CA THR A 136 5.28 -1.45 -17.10
C THR A 136 4.46 -0.65 -18.10
N ASP A 137 3.15 -0.93 -18.23
CA ASP A 137 2.27 -0.17 -19.11
C ASP A 137 2.09 1.26 -18.62
N TYR A 138 1.95 1.45 -17.30
CA TYR A 138 1.90 2.79 -16.71
C TYR A 138 3.18 3.58 -17.01
N LEU A 139 4.34 2.96 -16.82
CA LEU A 139 5.62 3.62 -17.04
C LEU A 139 5.83 3.97 -18.52
N LYS A 140 5.36 3.14 -19.46
CA LYS A 140 5.41 3.42 -20.90
C LYS A 140 4.67 4.69 -21.33
N LEU A 141 3.69 5.15 -20.55
CA LEU A 141 2.98 6.41 -20.83
C LEU A 141 3.91 7.61 -20.89
N TYR A 142 5.10 7.52 -20.26
CA TYR A 142 6.07 8.59 -20.18
C TYR A 142 7.24 8.42 -21.15
N HIS A 143 7.12 7.50 -22.10
CA HIS A 143 8.17 7.17 -23.08
C HIS A 143 9.58 7.01 -22.47
N PRO A 144 9.73 6.18 -21.42
CA PRO A 144 10.98 6.03 -20.70
C PRO A 144 12.04 5.33 -21.56
N ASP A 145 13.32 5.55 -21.24
CA ASP A 145 14.39 4.70 -21.77
C ASP A 145 14.13 3.22 -21.43
N LYS A 146 14.52 2.32 -22.33
CA LYS A 146 14.37 0.85 -22.17
C LYS A 146 14.92 0.32 -20.84
N ARG A 147 16.01 0.90 -20.34
CA ARG A 147 16.63 0.54 -19.06
C ARG A 147 15.67 0.61 -17.87
N TRP A 148 14.72 1.54 -17.86
CA TRP A 148 13.75 1.68 -16.76
C TRP A 148 12.69 0.59 -16.78
N LEU A 149 12.31 0.14 -17.98
CA LEU A 149 11.36 -0.94 -18.17
C LEU A 149 11.98 -2.30 -17.81
N GLU A 150 13.30 -2.44 -17.96
CA GLU A 150 14.06 -3.66 -17.68
C GLU A 150 14.57 -3.73 -16.24
N ASP A 151 14.58 -2.61 -15.49
CA ASP A 151 15.02 -2.58 -14.09
C ASP A 151 13.85 -2.86 -13.13
N PRO A 152 13.79 -4.05 -12.51
CA PRO A 152 12.68 -4.41 -11.62
C PRO A 152 12.60 -3.51 -10.37
N ARG A 153 13.70 -2.89 -9.96
CA ARG A 153 13.72 -1.97 -8.80
C ARG A 153 12.98 -0.67 -9.13
N ALA A 154 13.10 -0.19 -10.36
CA ALA A 154 12.36 0.97 -10.84
C ALA A 154 10.85 0.71 -10.81
N LEU A 155 10.43 -0.46 -11.29
CA LEU A 155 9.03 -0.87 -11.28
C LEU A 155 8.49 -1.07 -9.85
N ARG A 156 9.28 -1.64 -8.92
CA ARG A 156 8.91 -1.76 -7.50
C ARG A 156 8.83 -0.40 -6.80
N LEU A 157 9.75 0.51 -7.10
CA LEU A 157 9.72 1.87 -6.55
C LEU A 157 8.50 2.66 -7.06
N LEU A 158 8.21 2.55 -8.35
CA LEU A 158 7.02 3.10 -8.97
C LEU A 158 5.74 2.52 -8.34
N SER A 159 5.64 1.20 -8.22
CA SER A 159 4.46 0.55 -7.63
C SER A 159 4.28 0.97 -6.17
N SER A 160 5.36 1.04 -5.38
CA SER A 160 5.32 1.52 -4.00
C SER A 160 4.81 2.95 -3.89
N ALA A 161 5.14 3.84 -4.84
CA ALA A 161 4.71 5.23 -4.81
C ALA A 161 3.24 5.41 -5.22
N TYR A 162 2.77 4.67 -6.23
CA TYR A 162 1.48 4.93 -6.87
C TYR A 162 0.37 3.92 -6.51
N SER A 163 0.67 2.83 -5.78
CA SER A 163 -0.31 1.76 -5.51
C SER A 163 -1.62 2.29 -4.94
N TYR A 164 -1.61 3.18 -3.95
CA TYR A 164 -2.84 3.68 -3.33
C TYR A 164 -3.76 4.38 -4.33
N VAL A 165 -3.25 5.38 -5.04
CA VAL A 165 -4.03 6.18 -5.98
C VAL A 165 -4.46 5.36 -7.21
N MET A 166 -3.59 4.48 -7.71
CA MET A 166 -3.90 3.65 -8.87
C MET A 166 -4.90 2.55 -8.54
N THR A 167 -4.85 1.98 -7.33
CA THR A 167 -5.90 1.07 -6.85
C THR A 167 -7.24 1.79 -6.75
N LEU A 168 -7.28 2.99 -6.17
CA LEU A 168 -8.52 3.77 -6.13
C LEU A 168 -9.03 4.08 -7.55
N SER A 169 -8.17 4.56 -8.44
CA SER A 169 -8.51 4.85 -9.83
C SER A 169 -9.10 3.64 -10.55
N ARG A 170 -8.49 2.47 -10.37
CA ARG A 170 -8.91 1.21 -11.00
C ARG A 170 -10.30 0.77 -10.56
N PHE A 171 -10.61 0.88 -9.27
CA PHE A 171 -11.88 0.44 -8.69
C PHE A 171 -12.91 1.57 -8.56
N LEU A 172 -12.60 2.75 -9.09
CA LEU A 172 -13.48 3.90 -9.02
C LEU A 172 -14.83 3.64 -9.72
N PRO A 173 -14.89 3.02 -10.92
CA PRO A 173 -16.16 2.69 -11.57
C PRO A 173 -17.06 1.78 -10.73
N GLU A 174 -16.49 0.85 -9.97
CA GLU A 174 -17.22 -0.05 -9.08
C GLU A 174 -17.69 0.67 -7.82
N VAL A 175 -16.98 1.70 -7.37
CA VAL A 175 -17.33 2.49 -6.18
C VAL A 175 -18.33 3.60 -6.51
N MET A 176 -18.31 4.14 -7.73
CA MET A 176 -19.24 5.16 -8.20
C MET A 176 -20.52 4.51 -8.71
N GLU A 177 -21.65 4.76 -8.05
CA GLU A 177 -22.95 4.33 -8.58
C GLU A 177 -23.20 4.92 -9.98
N ALA A 178 -23.86 4.17 -10.87
CA ALA A 178 -24.10 4.58 -12.26
C ALA A 178 -24.78 5.97 -12.40
N GLY A 179 -25.59 6.38 -11.42
CA GLY A 179 -26.23 7.71 -11.39
C GLY A 179 -25.28 8.87 -11.04
N VAL A 180 -24.17 8.59 -10.35
CA VAL A 180 -23.15 9.57 -9.97
C VAL A 180 -22.14 9.77 -11.10
N MET A 181 -21.97 8.77 -11.96
CA MET A 181 -21.07 8.83 -13.14
C MET A 181 -21.41 9.97 -14.11
N ASN A 182 -22.65 10.48 -14.12
CA ASN A 182 -23.05 11.59 -15.01
C ASN A 182 -23.27 12.92 -14.27
N SER A 183 -22.87 13.04 -13.00
CA SER A 183 -23.04 14.27 -12.23
C SER A 183 -21.83 15.20 -12.32
N ASP A 184 -22.07 16.49 -12.56
CA ASP A 184 -21.03 17.53 -12.46
C ASP A 184 -20.61 17.84 -11.01
N LYS A 185 -21.24 17.18 -10.02
CA LYS A 185 -20.87 17.35 -8.62
C LYS A 185 -19.53 16.69 -8.35
N LYS A 186 -18.71 17.39 -7.54
CA LYS A 186 -17.50 16.85 -6.95
C LYS A 186 -17.81 15.57 -6.17
N PHE A 187 -17.03 14.52 -6.42
CA PHE A 187 -17.16 13.22 -5.77
C PHE A 187 -16.33 13.19 -4.49
N GLU A 188 -16.98 13.05 -3.34
CA GLU A 188 -16.34 13.11 -2.02
C GLU A 188 -15.92 11.71 -1.52
N ILE A 189 -14.61 11.51 -1.35
CA ILE A 189 -14.00 10.26 -0.90
C ILE A 189 -13.38 10.46 0.47
N HIS A 190 -13.77 9.64 1.44
CA HIS A 190 -13.14 9.62 2.76
C HIS A 190 -12.23 8.40 2.87
N VAL A 191 -10.91 8.64 2.93
CA VAL A 191 -9.90 7.61 3.21
C VAL A 191 -9.74 7.51 4.72
N ILE A 192 -10.13 6.37 5.30
CA ILE A 192 -10.18 6.17 6.76
C ILE A 192 -9.00 5.32 7.23
N GLY A 193 -8.41 5.73 8.35
CA GLY A 193 -7.22 5.10 8.90
C GLY A 193 -5.97 5.45 8.12
N ALA A 194 -5.97 6.60 7.45
CA ALA A 194 -4.87 7.06 6.60
C ALA A 194 -3.57 7.20 7.41
N ARG A 195 -2.48 6.64 6.89
CA ARG A 195 -1.12 6.70 7.44
C ARG A 195 -0.17 7.08 6.32
N ALA A 196 0.30 6.09 5.55
CA ALA A 196 1.21 6.31 4.43
C ALA A 196 0.58 7.20 3.36
N GLU A 197 -0.74 7.08 3.16
CA GLU A 197 -1.53 7.84 2.20
C GLU A 197 -1.50 9.35 2.51
N ALA A 198 -1.49 9.70 3.80
CA ALA A 198 -1.38 11.09 4.26
C ALA A 198 0.04 11.65 4.20
N MET A 199 1.04 10.79 4.00
CA MET A 199 2.43 11.20 3.80
C MET A 199 2.83 11.26 2.32
N MET A 200 1.96 10.80 1.42
CA MET A 200 2.21 10.86 -0.02
C MET A 200 2.27 12.32 -0.50
N PRO A 201 3.20 12.65 -1.41
CA PRO A 201 3.19 13.93 -2.11
C PRO A 201 1.84 14.18 -2.81
N ARG A 202 1.32 15.41 -2.71
CA ARG A 202 0.01 15.77 -3.29
C ARG A 202 -0.10 15.44 -4.78
N TYR A 203 0.95 15.69 -5.56
CA TYR A 203 0.93 15.46 -7.02
C TYR A 203 0.64 14.00 -7.41
N LEU A 204 0.85 13.03 -6.51
CA LEU A 204 0.47 11.64 -6.78
C LEU A 204 -1.05 11.46 -6.84
N TRP A 205 -1.81 12.27 -6.10
CA TRP A 205 -3.27 12.24 -6.14
C TRP A 205 -3.83 12.85 -7.44
N ASP A 206 -3.06 13.67 -8.15
CA ASP A 206 -3.44 14.26 -9.44
C ASP A 206 -3.62 13.20 -10.54
N GLU A 207 -3.10 11.98 -10.34
CA GLU A 207 -3.37 10.84 -11.25
C GLU A 207 -4.86 10.59 -11.45
N LEU A 208 -5.70 10.81 -10.43
CA LEU A 208 -7.13 10.58 -10.55
C LEU A 208 -7.75 11.46 -11.64
N SER A 209 -7.31 12.72 -11.77
CA SER A 209 -7.79 13.62 -12.81
C SER A 209 -7.32 13.22 -14.21
N PHE A 210 -6.16 12.58 -14.31
CA PHE A 210 -5.67 12.07 -15.58
C PHE A 210 -6.48 10.85 -16.06
N PHE A 211 -6.77 9.91 -15.16
CA PHE A 211 -7.54 8.70 -15.51
C PHE A 211 -9.06 8.93 -15.57
N HIS A 212 -9.56 9.99 -14.93
CA HIS A 212 -10.97 10.35 -14.89
C HIS A 212 -11.15 11.82 -15.28
N PRO A 213 -10.89 12.17 -16.56
CA PRO A 213 -10.91 13.55 -17.02
C PRO A 213 -12.31 14.18 -16.85
N GLY A 214 -12.34 15.45 -16.45
CA GLY A 214 -13.57 16.21 -16.24
C GLY A 214 -14.24 15.97 -14.88
N ARG A 215 -13.77 15.02 -14.07
CA ARG A 215 -14.29 14.79 -12.71
C ARG A 215 -13.52 15.57 -11.66
N GLN A 216 -14.24 16.21 -10.75
CA GLN A 216 -13.66 16.76 -9.52
C GLN A 216 -13.75 15.77 -8.37
N PHE A 217 -12.68 15.64 -7.58
CA PHE A 217 -12.59 14.78 -6.41
C PHE A 217 -12.29 15.59 -5.16
N GLY A 218 -13.10 15.41 -4.12
CA GLY A 218 -12.77 15.81 -2.75
C GLY A 218 -12.25 14.60 -2.00
N ILE A 219 -11.03 14.65 -1.47
CA ILE A 219 -10.40 13.53 -0.78
C ILE A 219 -10.04 13.95 0.63
N LYS A 220 -10.66 13.30 1.61
CA LYS A 220 -10.36 13.51 3.03
C LYS A 220 -9.56 12.33 3.56
N LEU A 221 -8.31 12.58 3.92
CA LEU A 221 -7.42 11.62 4.56
C LEU A 221 -7.58 11.73 6.08
N VAL A 222 -8.25 10.74 6.68
CA VAL A 222 -8.64 10.76 8.10
C VAL A 222 -7.91 9.64 8.86
N GLY A 223 -7.22 9.98 9.95
CA GLY A 223 -6.52 8.99 10.78
C GLY A 223 -5.82 9.60 11.97
N ASP A 224 -5.53 8.78 12.98
CA ASP A 224 -4.76 9.15 14.18
C ASP A 224 -3.28 9.46 13.89
N HIS A 225 -2.73 8.85 12.85
CA HIS A 225 -1.36 9.08 12.36
C HIS A 225 -1.25 10.19 11.30
N VAL A 226 -2.37 10.80 10.88
CA VAL A 226 -2.35 11.92 9.94
C VAL A 226 -1.67 13.13 10.60
N PRO A 227 -0.68 13.77 9.96
CA PRO A 227 0.02 14.89 10.56
C PRO A 227 -0.93 16.04 10.96
N VAL A 228 -0.82 16.50 12.21
CA VAL A 228 -1.51 17.72 12.65
C VAL A 228 -0.78 18.91 12.07
N MET A 229 -1.34 19.48 11.01
CA MET A 229 -0.79 20.71 10.47
C MET A 229 -1.19 21.89 11.35
N SER A 230 -0.19 22.61 11.90
CA SER A 230 -0.45 23.88 12.58
C SER A 230 -1.17 24.85 11.64
N ALA A 231 -2.11 25.65 12.13
CA ALA A 231 -2.87 26.61 11.31
C ALA A 231 -2.00 27.58 10.48
N ARG A 232 -0.73 27.78 10.88
CA ARG A 232 0.29 28.56 10.15
C ARG A 232 0.90 27.85 8.93
N LYS A 233 0.79 26.52 8.89
CA LYS A 233 1.17 25.63 7.79
C LYS A 233 -0.06 24.85 7.32
N LYS A 234 -1.20 25.52 7.10
CA LYS A 234 -2.07 25.00 6.03
C LYS A 234 -1.14 24.85 4.83
N THR A 235 -0.97 23.64 4.31
CA THR A 235 -0.32 23.44 3.00
C THR A 235 -0.85 24.56 2.12
N PRO A 236 0.02 25.38 1.49
CA PRO A 236 -0.47 26.50 0.71
C PRO A 236 -1.38 25.93 -0.38
N THR A 237 -2.70 25.95 -0.15
CA THR A 237 -3.75 25.45 -1.04
C THR A 237 -3.97 26.39 -2.23
N THR A 238 -2.92 27.13 -2.59
CA THR A 238 -2.92 28.17 -3.62
C THR A 238 -1.47 28.36 -4.08
N ARG A 239 -0.89 27.34 -4.73
CA ARG A 239 0.16 27.62 -5.72
C ARG A 239 -0.55 27.76 -7.07
N GLU A 240 -0.15 28.73 -7.88
CA GLU A 240 -0.81 29.12 -9.15
C GLU A 240 -0.89 28.01 -10.22
N ASN A 241 -0.37 26.81 -9.95
CA ASN A 241 -0.34 25.65 -10.87
C ASN A 241 -0.92 24.37 -10.26
N GLU A 242 -1.70 24.44 -9.17
CA GLU A 242 -2.31 23.25 -8.58
C GLU A 242 -3.50 22.75 -9.39
N ASN A 243 -3.60 21.42 -9.56
CA ASN A 243 -4.75 20.79 -10.20
C ASN A 243 -6.04 21.07 -9.40
N GLU A 244 -6.94 21.84 -10.00
CA GLU A 244 -8.24 22.24 -9.41
C GLU A 244 -9.22 21.07 -9.29
N PHE A 245 -8.99 19.97 -10.03
CA PHE A 245 -9.86 18.80 -10.00
C PHE A 245 -9.64 17.92 -8.76
N ILE A 246 -8.57 18.12 -7.98
CA ILE A 246 -8.31 17.36 -6.75
C ILE A 246 -8.28 18.29 -5.54
N GLN A 247 -9.20 18.13 -4.61
CA GLN A 247 -9.14 18.80 -3.31
C GLN A 247 -8.71 17.80 -2.24
N LEU A 248 -7.56 18.02 -1.59
CA LEU A 248 -7.05 17.14 -0.54
C LEU A 248 -7.15 17.80 0.84
N GLU A 249 -7.79 17.13 1.79
CA GLU A 249 -7.90 17.56 3.18
C GLU A 249 -7.33 16.48 4.12
N MET A 250 -6.48 16.88 5.06
CA MET A 250 -5.92 16.00 6.09
C MET A 250 -6.59 16.25 7.43
N ILE A 251 -7.15 15.21 8.05
CA ILE A 251 -7.86 15.31 9.32
C ILE A 251 -7.26 14.31 10.32
N ASN A 252 -6.60 14.83 11.34
CA ASN A 252 -6.13 14.01 12.44
C ASN A 252 -7.30 13.60 13.36
N GLY A 253 -7.39 12.30 13.65
CA GLY A 253 -8.32 11.73 14.63
C GLY A 253 -9.00 10.44 14.17
N LEU A 254 -9.66 9.77 15.10
CA LEU A 254 -10.51 8.61 14.81
C LEU A 254 -11.81 9.08 14.16
N TYR A 255 -12.19 8.47 13.03
CA TYR A 255 -13.33 8.91 12.23
C TYR A 255 -14.62 9.09 13.04
N HIS A 256 -14.96 8.11 13.89
CA HIS A 256 -16.16 8.14 14.74
C HIS A 256 -16.14 9.18 15.88
N LYS A 257 -14.99 9.82 16.16
CA LYS A 257 -14.86 10.87 17.19
C LYS A 257 -14.84 12.29 16.59
N ILE A 258 -14.72 12.41 15.28
CA ILE A 258 -14.67 13.70 14.61
C ILE A 258 -16.11 14.19 14.37
N GLU A 259 -16.35 15.48 14.65
CA GLU A 259 -17.65 16.10 14.42
C GLU A 259 -18.08 15.99 12.95
N SER A 260 -19.31 15.54 12.71
CA SER A 260 -19.85 15.31 11.36
C SER A 260 -19.82 16.56 10.48
N ARG A 261 -19.95 17.76 11.06
CA ARG A 261 -19.84 19.03 10.31
C ARG A 261 -18.45 19.22 9.68
N LYS A 262 -17.39 18.76 10.34
CA LYS A 262 -16.02 18.83 9.83
C LYS A 262 -15.78 17.79 8.74
N LEU A 263 -16.37 16.60 8.90
CA LEU A 263 -16.25 15.53 7.92
C LEU A 263 -17.07 15.82 6.65
N GLY A 264 -18.26 16.39 6.76
CA GLY A 264 -19.18 16.45 5.63
C GLY A 264 -19.73 15.07 5.25
N THR A 265 -20.40 14.98 4.11
CA THR A 265 -21.03 13.73 3.63
C THR A 265 -20.18 13.12 2.51
N PRO A 266 -19.60 11.93 2.71
CA PRO A 266 -18.90 11.23 1.63
C PRO A 266 -19.88 10.62 0.63
N ASP A 267 -19.41 10.47 -0.61
CA ASP A 267 -20.00 9.61 -1.62
C ASP A 267 -19.43 8.19 -1.54
N ALA A 268 -18.18 8.04 -1.09
CA ALA A 268 -17.54 6.75 -0.89
C ALA A 268 -16.50 6.75 0.22
N PHE A 269 -16.17 5.54 0.70
CA PHE A 269 -15.13 5.30 1.69
C PHE A 269 -14.01 4.44 1.11
N VAL A 270 -12.79 4.69 1.58
CA VAL A 270 -11.62 3.86 1.23
C VAL A 270 -10.85 3.51 2.50
N LEU A 271 -10.60 2.23 2.71
CA LEU A 271 -9.81 1.71 3.83
C LEU A 271 -8.66 0.89 3.25
N TYR A 272 -7.46 1.47 3.22
CA TYR A 272 -6.27 0.76 2.75
C TYR A 272 -5.70 -0.10 3.87
N ASN A 273 -5.71 -1.42 3.66
CA ASN A 273 -5.11 -2.43 4.56
C ASN A 273 -5.44 -2.17 6.04
N PRO A 274 -6.72 -1.99 6.40
CA PRO A 274 -7.09 -1.46 7.71
C PRO A 274 -6.83 -2.48 8.84
N GLY A 275 -6.87 -3.77 8.51
CA GLY A 275 -6.76 -4.87 9.48
C GLY A 275 -7.98 -4.91 10.40
N ILE A 276 -9.18 -4.66 9.87
CA ILE A 276 -10.41 -4.61 10.68
C ILE A 276 -10.77 -5.96 11.30
N GLY A 277 -10.40 -7.07 10.66
CA GLY A 277 -10.54 -8.42 11.20
C GLY A 277 -9.32 -8.90 11.98
N HIS A 278 -8.29 -8.06 12.16
CA HIS A 278 -7.10 -8.46 12.89
C HIS A 278 -7.38 -8.50 14.41
N PRO A 279 -7.02 -9.57 15.15
CA PRO A 279 -7.37 -9.75 16.57
C PRO A 279 -6.98 -8.59 17.49
N HIS A 280 -5.89 -7.89 17.17
CA HIS A 280 -5.40 -6.77 17.98
C HIS A 280 -5.98 -5.41 17.57
N LEU A 281 -6.68 -5.33 16.44
CA LEU A 281 -7.18 -4.06 15.89
C LEU A 281 -8.70 -4.01 15.80
N CYS A 282 -9.38 -5.16 15.77
CA CYS A 282 -10.83 -5.24 15.54
C CYS A 282 -11.65 -4.40 16.52
N GLU A 283 -11.36 -4.46 17.82
CA GLU A 283 -12.06 -3.69 18.85
C GLU A 283 -11.90 -2.17 18.62
N SER A 284 -10.71 -1.73 18.22
CA SER A 284 -10.45 -0.31 17.96
C SER A 284 -11.15 0.20 16.68
N TRP A 285 -11.38 -0.69 15.71
CA TRP A 285 -12.04 -0.38 14.45
C TRP A 285 -13.57 -0.43 14.51
N GLU A 286 -14.13 -1.20 15.45
CA GLU A 286 -15.58 -1.44 15.56
C GLU A 286 -16.42 -0.15 15.54
N PRO A 287 -16.12 0.90 16.34
CA PRO A 287 -16.94 2.12 16.33
C PRO A 287 -16.88 2.86 14.99
N THR A 288 -15.73 2.85 14.32
CA THR A 288 -15.56 3.44 12.99
C THR A 288 -16.37 2.68 11.94
N LEU A 289 -16.28 1.34 11.94
CA LEU A 289 -17.02 0.51 11.01
C LEU A 289 -18.52 0.67 11.16
N HIS A 290 -19.02 0.80 12.39
CA HIS A 290 -20.44 1.06 12.63
C HIS A 290 -20.91 2.34 11.92
N VAL A 291 -20.15 3.44 12.03
CA VAL A 291 -20.48 4.71 11.35
C VAL A 291 -20.40 4.57 9.83
N VAL A 292 -19.35 3.91 9.31
CA VAL A 292 -19.16 3.71 7.87
C VAL A 292 -20.27 2.87 7.27
N LEU A 293 -20.62 1.73 7.89
CA LEU A 293 -21.67 0.85 7.37
C LEU A 293 -23.06 1.48 7.51
N ALA A 294 -23.31 2.23 8.58
CA ALA A 294 -24.57 2.97 8.77
C ALA A 294 -24.78 4.07 7.70
N SER A 295 -23.70 4.60 7.11
CA SER A 295 -23.79 5.59 6.02
C SER A 295 -24.41 5.04 4.74
N ARG A 296 -24.37 3.72 4.54
CA ARG A 296 -24.84 3.02 3.34
C ARG A 296 -24.12 3.41 2.05
N LYS A 297 -22.96 4.07 2.15
CA LYS A 297 -22.13 4.42 1.00
C LYS A 297 -21.21 3.27 0.60
N PRO A 298 -20.81 3.18 -0.68
CA PRO A 298 -19.81 2.23 -1.14
C PRO A 298 -18.49 2.33 -0.35
N VAL A 299 -17.89 1.18 -0.04
CA VAL A 299 -16.62 1.09 0.70
C VAL A 299 -15.62 0.25 -0.07
N LEU A 300 -14.49 0.84 -0.43
CA LEU A 300 -13.32 0.15 -0.97
C LEU A 300 -12.41 -0.29 0.19
N ILE A 301 -12.09 -1.57 0.29
CA ILE A 301 -11.18 -2.12 1.30
C ILE A 301 -10.07 -2.89 0.61
N THR A 302 -8.81 -2.63 0.98
CA THR A 302 -7.66 -3.43 0.52
C THR A 302 -7.08 -4.26 1.66
N SER A 303 -6.37 -5.34 1.35
CA SER A 303 -5.68 -6.18 2.35
C SER A 303 -4.31 -6.64 1.85
N PHE A 304 -3.34 -6.78 2.75
CA PHE A 304 -2.03 -7.37 2.40
C PHE A 304 -2.13 -8.87 2.15
N SER A 305 -2.97 -9.53 2.94
CA SER A 305 -3.34 -10.94 3.08
C SER A 305 -4.55 -11.52 2.33
N LEU A 306 -4.53 -12.76 1.79
CA LEU A 306 -5.79 -13.47 1.55
C LEU A 306 -6.43 -13.81 2.89
N GLU A 307 -5.60 -14.18 3.87
CA GLU A 307 -6.02 -14.38 5.25
C GLU A 307 -6.56 -13.09 5.87
N ASP A 308 -5.86 -11.96 5.69
CA ASP A 308 -6.35 -10.66 6.17
C ASP A 308 -7.67 -10.28 5.49
N GLN A 309 -7.77 -10.46 4.16
CA GLN A 309 -9.00 -10.19 3.42
C GLN A 309 -10.16 -11.04 3.95
N GLN A 310 -9.95 -12.33 4.18
CA GLN A 310 -10.99 -13.22 4.70
C GLN A 310 -11.42 -12.83 6.12
N ARG A 311 -10.48 -12.39 6.97
CA ARG A 311 -10.78 -11.84 8.29
C ARG A 311 -11.57 -10.54 8.20
N ASP A 312 -11.17 -9.63 7.31
CA ASP A 312 -11.83 -8.35 7.09
C ASP A 312 -13.27 -8.54 6.57
N ILE A 313 -13.49 -9.46 5.61
CA ILE A 313 -14.82 -9.86 5.14
C ILE A 313 -15.68 -10.36 6.29
N THR A 314 -15.12 -11.20 7.15
CA THR A 314 -15.86 -11.81 8.27
C THR A 314 -16.27 -10.72 9.28
N ALA A 315 -15.36 -9.82 9.63
CA ALA A 315 -15.64 -8.69 10.52
C ALA A 315 -16.72 -7.75 9.94
N ALA A 316 -16.65 -7.42 8.64
CA ALA A 316 -17.64 -6.59 7.97
C ALA A 316 -19.05 -7.23 7.96
N LYS A 317 -19.12 -8.56 7.77
CA LYS A 317 -20.38 -9.32 7.82
C LYS A 317 -20.96 -9.39 9.23
N GLN A 318 -20.12 -9.60 10.24
CA GLN A 318 -20.57 -9.74 11.64
C GLN A 318 -21.06 -8.42 12.23
N ASN A 319 -20.48 -7.29 11.82
CA ASN A 319 -20.84 -5.95 12.33
C ASN A 319 -22.11 -5.35 11.71
N SER A 320 -22.76 -6.03 10.78
CA SER A 320 -23.93 -5.53 10.07
C SER A 320 -25.25 -6.10 10.65
N PHE A 321 -25.72 -5.54 11.77
CA PHE A 321 -27.15 -5.51 12.16
C PHE A 321 -27.92 -6.84 12.39
N ARG A 322 -27.30 -8.01 12.65
CA ARG A 322 -28.03 -9.30 12.81
C ARG A 322 -29.08 -9.54 11.68
N SER A 323 -28.79 -9.10 10.45
CA SER A 323 -29.68 -9.31 9.30
C SER A 323 -28.90 -9.96 8.15
N LEU A 324 -29.34 -11.16 7.78
CA LEU A 324 -28.75 -12.07 6.78
C LEU A 324 -28.95 -11.61 5.31
N LYS A 325 -28.83 -10.30 5.01
CA LYS A 325 -28.96 -9.77 3.65
C LYS A 325 -27.67 -9.14 3.14
N TYR A 326 -26.61 -9.94 3.06
CA TYR A 326 -25.39 -9.58 2.33
C TYR A 326 -24.93 -10.78 1.51
N GLN A 327 -25.18 -10.75 0.21
CA GLN A 327 -24.62 -11.71 -0.73
C GLN A 327 -23.33 -11.09 -1.28
N VAL A 328 -22.20 -11.42 -0.64
CA VAL A 328 -20.90 -11.33 -1.29
C VAL A 328 -20.92 -12.43 -2.33
N ASP A 329 -21.07 -12.11 -3.61
CA ASP A 329 -21.04 -13.11 -4.68
C ASP A 329 -19.60 -13.61 -4.85
N PRO A 330 -19.26 -14.83 -4.37
CA PRO A 330 -17.92 -15.39 -4.48
C PRO A 330 -17.62 -15.83 -5.92
N SER A 331 -18.64 -15.88 -6.79
CA SER A 331 -18.60 -16.42 -8.15
C SER A 331 -18.06 -15.42 -9.18
N ASN A 332 -17.88 -14.16 -8.80
CA ASN A 332 -17.36 -13.10 -9.68
C ASN A 332 -15.87 -12.77 -9.44
N VAL A 333 -15.16 -13.65 -8.71
CA VAL A 333 -13.71 -13.56 -8.53
C VAL A 333 -13.05 -14.24 -9.73
N GLY A 334 -12.89 -13.49 -10.82
CA GLY A 334 -12.10 -13.88 -11.97
C GLY A 334 -10.65 -14.24 -11.57
N ILE A 335 -10.09 -15.22 -12.28
CA ILE A 335 -8.78 -15.87 -12.12
C ILE A 335 -7.67 -14.87 -11.69
N PRO A 336 -6.83 -15.19 -10.68
CA PRO A 336 -5.93 -14.23 -10.05
C PRO A 336 -4.71 -13.88 -10.93
N ILE A 337 -4.55 -12.60 -11.26
CA ILE A 337 -3.41 -12.05 -12.03
C ILE A 337 -2.56 -11.12 -11.13
N GLN A 338 -1.33 -11.48 -10.80
CA GLN A 338 -0.40 -10.74 -9.92
C GLN A 338 -0.19 -9.29 -10.43
N THR A 339 -0.34 -8.20 -9.67
CA THR A 339 0.07 -7.84 -8.30
C THR A 339 -0.97 -6.88 -7.67
N ASN A 340 -1.16 -6.91 -6.33
CA ASN A 340 -2.22 -6.24 -5.53
C ASN A 340 -3.69 -6.73 -5.70
N ASN A 341 -3.92 -8.05 -5.81
CA ASN A 341 -5.24 -8.70 -6.02
C ASN A 341 -6.21 -8.75 -4.82
N ARG A 342 -6.07 -7.90 -3.80
CA ARG A 342 -6.78 -8.10 -2.53
C ARG A 342 -7.58 -6.87 -2.19
N VAL A 343 -8.52 -6.58 -3.07
CA VAL A 343 -9.42 -5.44 -2.99
C VAL A 343 -10.84 -5.96 -2.95
N MET A 344 -11.65 -5.37 -2.08
CA MET A 344 -13.07 -5.65 -1.96
C MET A 344 -13.83 -4.34 -2.04
N VAL A 345 -14.90 -4.31 -2.83
CA VAL A 345 -15.89 -3.24 -2.83
C VAL A 345 -17.12 -3.74 -2.12
N VAL A 346 -17.55 -3.02 -1.08
CA VAL A 346 -18.77 -3.30 -0.32
C VAL A 346 -19.83 -2.29 -0.74
N GLN A 347 -20.95 -2.78 -1.27
CA GLN A 347 -22.11 -1.98 -1.67
C GLN A 347 -23.39 -2.60 -1.12
N LEU A 348 -24.43 -1.77 -0.99
CA LEU A 348 -25.77 -2.28 -0.76
C LEU A 348 -26.37 -2.76 -2.08
N ALA A 349 -26.84 -4.01 -2.10
CA ALA A 349 -27.63 -4.51 -3.20
C ALA A 349 -28.97 -3.74 -3.28
N PRO A 350 -29.46 -3.41 -4.48
CA PRO A 350 -30.83 -2.93 -4.65
C PRO A 350 -31.80 -3.96 -4.07
N ILE A 351 -32.83 -3.50 -3.36
CA ILE A 351 -33.89 -4.39 -2.90
C ILE A 351 -34.63 -4.88 -4.14
N THR A 352 -34.31 -6.08 -4.61
CA THR A 352 -35.19 -6.79 -5.54
C THR A 352 -36.40 -7.23 -4.73
N GLU A 353 -37.52 -6.55 -4.92
CA GLU A 353 -38.82 -7.11 -4.57
C GLU A 353 -38.92 -8.45 -5.28
N LYS A 354 -38.88 -9.55 -4.52
CA LYS A 354 -39.27 -10.84 -5.05
C LYS A 354 -40.73 -10.69 -5.47
N SER A 355 -40.97 -10.59 -6.77
CA SER A 355 -42.28 -10.82 -7.35
C SER A 355 -42.70 -12.23 -6.95
N THR A 356 -43.54 -12.34 -5.94
CA THR A 356 -44.34 -13.53 -5.70
C THR A 356 -45.31 -13.65 -6.86
N SER A 357 -45.00 -14.55 -7.79
CA SER A 357 -45.95 -15.11 -8.76
C SER A 357 -45.87 -16.63 -8.67
#